data_AF-A0A9E5NMA1-F1
#
_entry.id   AF-A0A9E5NMA1-F1
#
_cell.length_a   1.000
_cell.length_b   1.000
_cell.length_c   1.000
_cell.angle_alpha   90.00
_cell.angle_beta   90.00
_cell.angle_gamma   90.00
#
_symmetry.space_group_name_H-M   'P 1'
#
loop_
_entity.id
_entity.type
_entity.pdbx_description
1 polymer ?
#
loop_
_entity_poly.entity_id
_entity_poly.type
_entity_poly.pdbx_seq_one_letter_code
_entity_poly.pdbx_strand_id
1 'polypeptide(L)'
;LPVLAYNNPWTTLSNIDAATLVELAYEPNFVGAKDSCNNAIQYQDIMRKLGDRPDFSILLGTTHLTHFGLLLGADGIIEGLHHLRPEWAVGIWDAAQAGDWDLVQEYQLKLESLIPFAMHGEVWGGVE
;
A
#
# COMPACT_ATOMS: atom_id res chain seq x y z
N LEU A 1 -9.63 20.75 0.47
CA LEU A 1 -8.62 19.98 -0.31
C LEU A 1 -8.97 18.51 -0.15
N PRO A 2 -8.76 17.65 -1.14
CA PRO A 2 -8.88 16.20 -0.97
C PRO A 2 -7.85 15.71 0.06
N VAL A 3 -8.27 14.83 0.96
CA VAL A 3 -7.47 14.28 2.06
C VAL A 3 -7.42 12.77 1.96
N LEU A 4 -6.23 12.20 2.13
CA LEU A 4 -6.04 10.77 2.32
C LEU A 4 -5.73 10.52 3.80
N ALA A 5 -6.47 9.60 4.42
CA ALA A 5 -6.11 9.10 5.74
C ALA A 5 -4.84 8.25 5.62
N TYR A 6 -3.79 8.55 6.39
CA TYR A 6 -2.56 7.75 6.37
C TYR A 6 -2.47 6.88 7.63
N ASN A 7 -2.64 5.56 7.46
CA ASN A 7 -2.53 4.62 8.55
C ASN A 7 -1.11 4.03 8.63
N ASN A 8 -0.35 4.44 9.66
CA ASN A 8 1.00 3.92 9.91
C ASN A 8 1.28 3.79 11.43
N PRO A 9 0.66 2.80 12.11
CA PRO A 9 0.78 2.61 13.56
C PRO A 9 2.20 2.38 14.05
N TRP A 10 3.12 1.94 13.18
CA TRP A 10 4.54 1.81 13.51
C TRP A 10 5.20 3.15 13.89
N THR A 11 4.65 4.26 13.39
CA THR A 11 5.17 5.61 13.65
C THR A 11 4.24 6.47 14.51
N THR A 12 2.93 6.21 14.45
CA THR A 12 1.91 6.99 15.17
C THR A 12 1.47 6.34 16.48
N LEU A 13 1.81 5.06 16.70
CA LEU A 13 1.33 4.23 17.82
C LEU A 13 -0.20 4.11 17.90
N SER A 14 -0.91 4.43 16.81
CA SER A 14 -2.36 4.40 16.71
C SER A 14 -2.78 3.85 15.35
N ASN A 15 -3.70 2.89 15.37
CA ASN A 15 -4.23 2.25 14.17
C ASN A 15 -5.55 2.90 13.76
N ILE A 16 -5.69 3.22 12.47
CA ILE A 16 -6.96 3.58 11.85
C ILE A 16 -7.56 2.29 11.30
N ASP A 17 -8.48 1.70 12.04
CA ASP A 17 -9.11 0.44 11.63
C ASP A 17 -10.12 0.63 10.50
N ALA A 18 -10.60 -0.49 9.94
CA ALA A 18 -11.54 -0.47 8.84
C ALA A 18 -12.88 0.19 9.20
N ALA A 19 -13.33 0.13 10.46
CA ALA A 19 -14.56 0.78 10.87
C ALA A 19 -14.40 2.32 10.87
N THR A 20 -13.27 2.80 11.38
CA THR A 20 -12.91 4.22 11.38
C THR A 20 -12.77 4.75 9.95
N LEU A 21 -12.14 4.00 9.04
CA LEU A 21 -12.05 4.38 7.62
C LEU A 21 -13.42 4.46 6.95
N VAL A 22 -14.37 3.57 7.31
CA VAL A 22 -15.74 3.65 6.79
C VAL A 22 -16.43 4.93 7.23
N GLU A 23 -16.27 5.35 8.48
CA GLU A 23 -16.81 6.63 8.95
C GLU A 23 -16.18 7.81 8.21
N LEU A 24 -14.86 7.82 8.06
CA LEU A 24 -14.14 8.86 7.30
C LEU A 24 -14.57 8.92 5.83
N ALA A 25 -14.92 7.79 5.21
CA ALA A 25 -15.40 7.78 3.83
C ALA A 25 -16.72 8.55 3.64
N TYR A 26 -17.47 8.86 4.69
CA TYR A 26 -18.65 9.74 4.61
C TYR A 26 -18.33 11.23 4.82
N GLU A 27 -17.11 11.57 5.21
CA GLU A 27 -16.68 12.95 5.38
C GLU A 27 -16.25 13.57 4.04
N PRO A 28 -16.83 14.70 3.60
CA PRO A 28 -16.68 15.20 2.22
C PRO A 28 -15.25 15.48 1.74
N ASN A 29 -14.30 15.68 2.65
CA ASN A 29 -12.91 15.97 2.31
C ASN A 29 -12.03 14.71 2.22
N PHE A 30 -12.45 13.59 2.80
CA PHE A 30 -11.67 12.35 2.79
C PHE A 30 -12.00 11.54 1.55
N VAL A 31 -11.03 11.43 0.65
CA VAL A 31 -11.19 10.81 -0.67
C VAL A 31 -10.47 9.46 -0.77
N GLY A 32 -9.98 8.94 0.36
CA GLY A 32 -9.25 7.69 0.38
C GLY A 32 -8.38 7.48 1.61
N ALA A 33 -7.64 6.39 1.58
CA ALA A 33 -6.66 6.03 2.59
C ALA A 33 -5.39 5.45 1.96
N LYS A 34 -4.25 5.69 2.61
CA LYS A 34 -3.02 4.95 2.41
C LYS A 34 -2.81 4.07 3.64
N ASP A 35 -2.76 2.75 3.47
CA ASP A 35 -2.50 1.80 4.55
C ASP A 35 -1.07 1.27 4.52
N SER A 36 -0.33 1.51 5.60
CA SER A 36 1.00 0.96 5.88
C SER A 36 0.99 0.14 7.18
N CYS A 37 -0.17 -0.41 7.58
CA CYS A 37 -0.30 -1.14 8.84
C CYS A 37 0.49 -2.46 8.86
N ASN A 38 0.81 -3.01 7.69
CA ASN A 38 1.43 -4.33 7.52
C ASN A 38 0.58 -5.46 8.16
N ASN A 39 -0.75 -5.39 7.98
CA ASN A 39 -1.71 -6.39 8.45
C ASN A 39 -2.65 -6.79 7.31
N ALA A 40 -2.40 -7.94 6.69
CA ALA A 40 -3.17 -8.42 5.55
C ALA A 40 -4.66 -8.68 5.89
N ILE A 41 -4.98 -9.10 7.12
CA ILE A 41 -6.37 -9.36 7.54
C ILE A 41 -7.15 -8.04 7.59
N GLN A 42 -6.58 -7.01 8.22
CA GLN A 42 -7.20 -5.69 8.25
C GLN A 42 -7.31 -5.10 6.85
N TYR A 43 -6.27 -5.24 6.03
CA TYR A 43 -6.29 -4.74 4.66
C TYR A 43 -7.41 -5.39 3.84
N GLN A 44 -7.59 -6.71 3.94
CA GLN A 44 -8.70 -7.41 3.31
C GLN A 44 -10.07 -6.93 3.79
N ASP A 45 -10.22 -6.61 5.09
CA ASP A 45 -11.47 -6.05 5.61
C ASP A 45 -11.74 -4.62 5.10
N ILE A 46 -10.69 -3.80 4.95
CA ILE A 46 -10.78 -2.47 4.32
C ILE A 46 -11.26 -2.62 2.87
N MET A 47 -10.59 -3.46 2.07
CA MET A 47 -10.96 -3.68 0.66
C MET A 47 -12.38 -4.21 0.52
N ARG A 48 -12.81 -5.14 1.38
CA ARG A 48 -14.18 -5.67 1.38
C ARG A 48 -15.24 -4.59 1.66
N LYS A 49 -14.93 -3.58 2.47
CA LYS A 49 -15.88 -2.53 2.88
C LYS A 49 -15.86 -1.32 1.96
N LEU A 50 -14.71 -0.99 1.38
CA LEU A 50 -14.47 0.29 0.69
C LEU A 50 -13.87 0.14 -0.71
N GLY A 51 -13.34 -1.02 -1.09
CA GLY A 51 -12.60 -1.20 -2.34
C GLY A 51 -13.43 -1.00 -3.61
N ASP A 52 -14.74 -1.27 -3.57
CA ASP A 52 -15.65 -1.03 -4.71
C ASP A 52 -16.23 0.40 -4.74
N ARG A 53 -15.80 1.27 -3.83
CA ARG A 53 -16.40 2.59 -3.65
C ARG A 53 -15.69 3.61 -4.56
N PRO A 54 -16.37 4.17 -5.58
CA PRO A 54 -15.71 4.94 -6.65
C PRO A 54 -15.18 6.32 -6.24
N ASP A 55 -15.59 6.83 -5.08
CA ASP A 55 -15.19 8.13 -4.53
C ASP A 55 -14.19 8.01 -3.38
N PHE A 56 -13.68 6.80 -3.08
CA PHE A 56 -12.76 6.57 -1.98
C PHE A 56 -11.63 5.61 -2.37
N SER A 57 -10.43 6.13 -2.64
CA SER A 57 -9.30 5.32 -3.09
C SER A 57 -8.58 4.62 -1.93
N ILE A 58 -8.25 3.34 -2.09
CA ILE A 58 -7.43 2.57 -1.15
C ILE A 58 -6.05 2.30 -1.76
N LEU A 59 -5.04 2.90 -1.16
CA LEU A 59 -3.64 2.77 -1.56
C LEU A 59 -2.87 1.94 -0.53
N LEU A 60 -2.02 1.03 -0.99
CA LEU A 60 -1.16 0.24 -0.11
C LEU A 60 0.24 0.86 -0.01
N GLY A 61 0.83 0.83 1.17
CA GLY A 61 2.18 1.35 1.41
C GLY A 61 3.15 0.37 2.07
N THR A 62 2.87 -0.93 2.02
CA THR A 62 3.71 -1.99 2.57
C THR A 62 4.29 -2.86 1.46
N THR A 63 5.62 -2.86 1.30
CA THR A 63 6.33 -3.58 0.23
C THR A 63 5.93 -5.05 0.13
N HIS A 64 5.94 -5.79 1.24
CA HIS A 64 5.63 -7.21 1.30
C HIS A 64 4.21 -7.58 0.86
N LEU A 65 3.29 -6.60 0.85
CA LEU A 65 1.89 -6.83 0.51
C LEU A 65 1.53 -6.28 -0.87
N THR A 66 2.47 -5.73 -1.64
CA THR A 66 2.19 -5.02 -2.90
C THR A 66 1.36 -5.88 -3.87
N HIS A 67 1.84 -7.07 -4.20
CA HIS A 67 1.11 -8.04 -5.02
C HIS A 67 -0.29 -8.37 -4.46
N PHE A 68 -0.41 -8.57 -3.15
CA PHE A 68 -1.68 -8.88 -2.47
C PHE A 68 -2.68 -7.72 -2.57
N GLY A 69 -2.22 -6.48 -2.37
CA GLY A 69 -3.06 -5.30 -2.49
C GLY A 69 -3.61 -5.15 -3.91
N LEU A 70 -2.76 -5.29 -4.92
CA LEU A 70 -3.17 -5.24 -6.32
C LEU A 70 -4.16 -6.36 -6.67
N LEU A 71 -3.94 -7.58 -6.16
CA LEU A 71 -4.86 -8.71 -6.37
C LEU A 71 -6.25 -8.43 -5.80
N LEU A 72 -6.33 -7.71 -4.68
CA LEU A 72 -7.60 -7.31 -4.07
C LEU A 72 -8.22 -6.06 -4.71
N GLY A 73 -7.58 -5.47 -5.73
CA GLY A 73 -8.10 -4.29 -6.43
C GLY A 73 -7.72 -2.95 -5.80
N ALA A 74 -6.58 -2.87 -5.10
CA ALA A 74 -6.05 -1.59 -4.62
C ALA A 74 -5.88 -0.59 -5.77
N ASP A 75 -6.23 0.68 -5.54
CA ASP A 75 -6.15 1.74 -6.55
C ASP A 75 -4.72 2.15 -6.87
N GLY A 76 -3.75 1.70 -6.08
CA GLY A 76 -2.34 1.98 -6.29
C GLY A 76 -1.47 1.71 -5.08
N ILE A 77 -0.17 1.95 -5.26
CA ILE A 77 0.86 1.63 -4.29
C ILE A 77 1.71 2.88 -4.04
N ILE A 78 1.87 3.27 -2.77
CA ILE A 78 2.77 4.34 -2.33
C ILE A 78 3.79 3.77 -1.36
N GLU A 79 4.91 3.31 -1.89
CA GLU A 79 5.96 2.57 -1.19
C GLU A 79 7.33 3.24 -1.40
N GLY A 80 8.25 3.07 -0.46
CA GLY A 80 9.52 3.81 -0.44
C GLY A 80 10.60 3.27 -1.38
N LEU A 81 10.75 1.95 -1.50
CA LEU A 81 11.74 1.29 -2.37
C LEU A 81 11.47 1.54 -3.86
N HIS A 82 10.24 1.89 -4.24
CA HIS A 82 9.88 2.33 -5.60
C HIS A 82 10.74 3.51 -6.07
N HIS A 83 11.30 4.33 -5.17
CA HIS A 83 12.24 5.38 -5.55
C HIS A 83 13.60 4.84 -6.04
N LEU A 84 14.02 3.66 -5.57
CA LEU A 84 15.30 3.05 -5.97
C LEU A 84 15.22 2.42 -7.36
N ARG A 85 14.06 1.90 -7.73
CA ARG A 85 13.77 1.20 -8.99
C ARG A 85 12.36 1.54 -9.49
N PRO A 86 12.11 2.78 -9.96
CA PRO A 86 10.80 3.18 -10.45
C PRO A 86 10.31 2.34 -11.62
N GLU A 87 11.22 1.80 -12.43
CA GLU A 87 10.90 0.87 -13.51
C GLU A 87 10.28 -0.45 -13.02
N TRP A 88 10.63 -0.92 -11.81
CA TRP A 88 10.01 -2.10 -11.22
C TRP A 88 8.64 -1.78 -10.63
N ALA A 89 8.47 -0.58 -10.07
CA ALA A 89 7.17 -0.11 -9.58
C ALA A 89 6.14 -0.03 -10.72
N VAL A 90 6.52 0.59 -11.85
CA VAL A 90 5.68 0.65 -13.06
C VAL A 90 5.45 -0.75 -13.63
N GLY A 91 6.49 -1.58 -13.69
CA GLY A 91 6.37 -2.96 -14.20
C GLY A 91 5.38 -3.82 -13.41
N ILE A 92 5.36 -3.70 -12.08
CA ILE A 92 4.37 -4.38 -11.22
C ILE A 92 2.96 -3.90 -11.54
N TRP A 93 2.76 -2.59 -11.64
CA TRP A 93 1.45 -2.02 -11.94
C TRP A 93 0.95 -2.51 -13.29
N ASP A 94 1.75 -2.37 -14.36
CA ASP A 94 1.37 -2.76 -15.71
C ASP A 94 1.09 -4.27 -15.80
N ALA A 95 1.91 -5.11 -15.15
CA ALA A 95 1.70 -6.56 -15.09
C ALA A 95 0.38 -6.92 -14.38
N ALA A 96 0.07 -6.26 -13.26
CA ALA A 96 -1.19 -6.47 -12.55
C ALA A 96 -2.40 -6.03 -13.39
N GLN A 97 -2.32 -4.88 -14.08
CA GLN A 97 -3.38 -4.43 -15.00
C GLN A 97 -3.58 -5.38 -16.19
N ALA A 98 -2.51 -6.05 -16.64
CA ALA A 98 -2.58 -7.09 -17.67
C ALA A 98 -3.03 -8.47 -17.14
N GLY A 99 -3.13 -8.64 -15.83
CA GLY A 99 -3.43 -9.93 -15.19
C GLY A 99 -2.27 -10.93 -15.18
N ASP A 100 -1.05 -10.50 -15.45
CA ASP A 100 0.16 -11.33 -15.45
C ASP A 100 0.75 -11.43 -14.04
N TRP A 101 0.14 -12.30 -13.23
CA TRP A 101 0.52 -12.48 -11.82
C TRP A 101 1.88 -13.15 -11.63
N ASP A 102 2.36 -13.89 -12.63
CA ASP A 102 3.72 -14.46 -12.61
C ASP A 102 4.75 -13.34 -12.71
N LEU A 103 4.54 -12.38 -13.61
CA LEU A 103 5.40 -11.21 -13.75
C LEU A 103 5.30 -10.25 -12.55
N VAL A 104 4.11 -10.07 -11.97
CA VAL A 104 3.95 -9.35 -10.69
C VAL A 104 4.81 -9.98 -9.61
N GLN A 105 4.77 -11.31 -9.47
CA GLN A 105 5.56 -12.02 -8.48
C GLN A 105 7.06 -11.90 -8.74
N GLU A 106 7.49 -11.93 -10.01
CA GLU A 106 8.90 -11.72 -10.37
C GLU A 106 9.40 -10.34 -9.90
N TYR A 107 8.65 -9.27 -10.19
CA TYR A 107 9.02 -7.93 -9.75
C TYR A 107 8.89 -7.74 -8.23
N GLN A 108 7.89 -8.35 -7.59
CA GLN A 108 7.75 -8.36 -6.13
C GLN A 108 9.03 -8.90 -5.47
N LEU A 109 9.53 -10.05 -5.93
CA LEU A 109 10.77 -10.65 -5.41
C LEU A 109 11.99 -9.75 -5.65
N LYS A 110 12.05 -9.07 -6.81
CA LYS A 110 13.10 -8.08 -7.08
C LYS A 110 13.02 -6.91 -6.10
N LEU A 111 11.84 -6.34 -5.83
CA LEU A 111 11.68 -5.29 -4.83
C LEU A 111 12.05 -5.76 -3.42
N GLU A 112 11.62 -6.95 -3.02
CA GLU A 112 11.95 -7.50 -1.70
C GLU A 112 13.46 -7.72 -1.52
N SER A 113 14.19 -8.01 -2.60
CA SER A 113 15.65 -8.09 -2.55
C SER A 113 16.33 -6.76 -2.16
N LEU A 114 15.61 -5.64 -2.24
CA LEU A 114 16.09 -4.32 -1.80
C LEU A 114 15.83 -4.03 -0.32
N ILE A 115 14.99 -4.81 0.36
CA ILE A 115 14.62 -4.56 1.77
C ILE A 115 15.85 -4.49 2.69
N PRO A 116 16.87 -5.35 2.57
CA PRO A 116 18.07 -5.23 3.39
C PRO A 116 18.76 -3.87 3.25
N PHE A 117 18.71 -3.21 2.08
CA PHE A 117 19.29 -1.88 1.90
C PHE A 117 18.51 -0.80 2.66
N ALA A 118 17.19 -0.91 2.75
CA ALA A 118 16.37 0.03 3.51
C ALA A 118 16.42 -0.22 5.02
N MET A 119 16.56 -1.48 5.46
CA MET A 119 16.58 -1.82 6.89
C MET A 119 17.98 -1.75 7.51
N HIS A 120 19.05 -1.88 6.71
CA HIS A 120 20.43 -1.92 7.19
C HIS A 120 21.36 -0.88 6.54
N GLY A 121 20.86 -0.06 5.62
CA GLY A 121 21.62 1.01 4.99
C GLY A 121 21.34 2.39 5.62
N GLU A 122 22.31 3.30 5.51
CA GLU A 122 22.24 4.73 5.92
C GLU A 122 21.20 5.55 5.14
N VAL A 123 20.36 4.91 4.33
CA VAL A 123 19.38 5.58 3.49
C VAL A 123 18.02 5.46 4.18
N TRP A 124 17.77 6.43 5.06
CA TRP A 124 16.53 6.69 5.80
C TRP A 124 16.24 5.84 7.03
N GLY A 125 16.60 6.38 8.20
CA GLY A 125 15.96 6.04 9.47
C GLY A 125 16.20 4.63 9.98
N GLY A 126 17.29 3.98 9.55
CA GLY A 126 17.76 2.72 10.11
C GLY A 126 17.73 2.80 11.63
N VAL A 127 16.87 1.99 12.24
CA VAL A 127 16.82 1.84 13.68
C VAL A 127 18.01 0.94 14.00
N GLU A 128 19.11 1.55 14.42
CA GLU A 128 20.15 0.85 15.19
C GLU A 128 19.55 0.33 16.52
#